data_AF-A0A0Q5SS95-F1
#
_entry.id   AF-A0A0Q5SS95-F1
#
_cell.length_a   1.000
_cell.length_b   1.000
_cell.length_c   1.000
_cell.angle_alpha   90.00
_cell.angle_beta   90.00
_cell.angle_gamma   90.00
#
_symmetry.space_group_name_H-M   'P 1'
#
loop_
_entity.id
_entity.type
_entity.pdbx_description
1 polymer ?
#
loop_
_entity_poly.entity_id
_entity_poly.type
_entity_poly.pdbx_seq_one_letter_code
_entity_poly.pdbx_strand_id
1 'polypeptide(L)' 'MKNGNLPEDQSLVLFTDMNGIPREGIYKKGSKAFVEAVGDEGPEDTGNIYPEEDIVSWEYLEKRDKPNSDIMVIL' A
#
# COMPACT_ATOMS: atom_id res chain seq x y z
N MET A 1 -2.64 -16.96 -6.01
CA MET A 1 -1.81 -16.64 -7.19
C MET A 1 -0.40 -16.34 -6.69
N LYS A 2 0.63 -17.08 -7.13
CA LYS A 2 2.03 -16.86 -6.70
C LYS A 2 2.71 -15.88 -7.67
N ASN A 3 2.50 -14.58 -7.48
CA ASN A 3 3.35 -13.57 -8.13
C ASN A 3 4.62 -13.44 -7.28
N GLY A 4 5.68 -14.11 -7.73
CA GLY A 4 6.87 -14.44 -6.94
C GLY A 4 7.84 -13.30 -6.64
N ASN A 5 7.42 -12.04 -6.58
CA ASN A 5 8.27 -10.92 -6.16
C ASN A 5 7.50 -10.00 -5.23
N LEU A 6 7.89 -9.96 -3.96
CA LEU A 6 7.34 -9.02 -2.97
C LEU A 6 7.52 -7.56 -3.43
N PRO A 7 6.69 -6.63 -2.94
CA PRO A 7 6.83 -5.22 -3.28
C PRO A 7 8.20 -4.64 -2.89
N GLU A 8 8.54 -3.48 -3.45
CA GLU A 8 9.69 -2.70 -2.96
C GLU A 8 9.45 -2.21 -1.52
N ASP A 9 10.52 -2.09 -0.73
CA ASP A 9 10.39 -1.63 0.65
C ASP A 9 9.75 -0.24 0.71
N GLN A 10 8.80 -0.08 1.63
CA GLN A 10 8.00 1.14 1.84
C GLN A 10 7.15 1.58 0.63
N SER A 11 6.87 0.67 -0.30
CA SER A 11 5.92 0.94 -1.38
C SER A 11 4.47 0.92 -0.89
N LEU A 12 3.65 1.77 -1.50
CA LEU A 12 2.20 1.80 -1.30
C LEU A 12 1.56 0.68 -2.12
N VAL A 13 0.68 -0.07 -1.48
CA VAL A 13 0.05 -1.25 -2.06
C VAL A 13 -1.39 -1.38 -1.58
N LEU A 14 -2.22 -1.94 -2.44
CA LEU A 14 -3.51 -2.52 -2.07
C LEU A 14 -3.27 -4.00 -1.83
N PHE A 15 -3.69 -4.54 -0.70
CA PHE A 15 -3.55 -5.95 -0.37
C PHE A 15 -4.87 -6.53 0.15
N THR A 16 -5.06 -7.83 -0.01
CA THR A 16 -6.25 -8.56 0.46
C THR A 16 -5.82 -9.55 1.51
N ASP A 17 -6.39 -9.44 2.71
CA ASP A 17 -6.11 -10.36 3.80
C ASP A 17 -6.79 -11.74 3.60
N MET A 18 -6.47 -12.72 4.44
CA MET A 18 -7.08 -14.06 4.42
C MET A 18 -8.60 -14.07 4.63
N ASN A 19 -9.17 -13.01 5.20
CA ASN A 19 -10.61 -12.87 5.35
C ASN A 19 -11.27 -12.32 4.08
N GLY A 20 -10.49 -12.01 3.04
CA GLY A 20 -10.96 -11.42 1.80
C GLY A 20 -11.20 -9.92 1.89
N ILE A 21 -10.66 -9.23 2.90
CA ILE A 21 -10.85 -7.79 3.09
C ILE A 21 -9.74 -7.04 2.33
N PRO A 22 -10.08 -6.17 1.37
CA PRO A 22 -9.11 -5.32 0.70
C PRO A 22 -8.72 -4.14 1.60
N ARG A 23 -7.42 -3.83 1.64
CA ARG A 23 -6.81 -2.82 2.50
C ARG A 23 -5.71 -2.08 1.76
N GLU A 24 -5.55 -0.79 2.06
CA GLU A 24 -4.41 -0.01 1.58
C GLU A 24 -3.33 0.04 2.66
N GLY A 25 -2.06 -0.03 2.25
CA GLY A 25 -0.98 0.01 3.20
C GLY A 25 0.40 0.15 2.59
N ILE A 26 1.40 0.04 3.47
CA ILE A 26 2.81 0.14 3.16
C ILE A 26 3.46 -1.23 3.37
N TYR A 27 4.15 -1.74 2.35
CA TYR A 27 4.95 -2.95 2.50
C TYR A 27 6.26 -2.65 3.27
N LYS A 28 6.60 -3.48 4.26
CA LYS A 28 7.85 -3.41 5.03
C LYS A 28 8.68 -4.65 4.80
N LYS A 29 9.77 -4.53 4.02
CA LYS A 29 10.64 -5.63 3.63
C LYS A 29 11.36 -6.28 4.81
N GLY A 30 11.77 -5.47 5.80
CA GLY A 30 12.44 -5.98 7.01
C GLY A 30 11.57 -6.92 7.85
N SER A 31 10.26 -6.68 7.87
CA SER A 31 9.28 -7.47 8.62
C SER A 31 8.51 -8.46 7.74
N LYS A 32 8.66 -8.37 6.41
CA LYS A 32 7.83 -9.08 5.43
C LYS A 32 6.34 -8.97 5.76
N ALA A 33 5.90 -7.74 5.98
CA ALA A 33 4.55 -7.43 6.45
C ALA A 33 4.01 -6.18 5.75
N PHE A 34 2.70 -6.02 5.82
CA PHE A 34 1.97 -4.88 5.32
C PHE A 34 1.40 -4.10 6.49
N VAL A 35 1.61 -2.80 6.50
CA VAL A 35 1.08 -1.91 7.54
C VAL A 35 -0.08 -1.14 6.94
N GLU A 36 -1.26 -1.30 7.51
CA GLU A 36 -2.46 -0.57 7.08
C GLU A 36 -2.23 0.94 7.18
N ALA A 37 -2.47 1.67 6.08
CA ALA A 37 -2.41 3.12 6.06
C ALA A 37 -3.76 3.65 6.58
N VAL A 38 -3.89 3.80 7.89
CA VAL A 38 -5.10 4.43 8.47
C VAL A 38 -5.08 5.91 8.09
N GLY A 39 -6.16 6.39 7.49
CA GLY A 39 -6.28 7.78 7.05
C GLY A 39 -6.20 8.75 8.23
N ASP A 40 -5.19 9.62 8.19
CA ASP A 40 -5.08 10.92 8.86
C ASP A 40 -5.52 11.03 10.34
N GLU A 41 -5.12 10.07 11.20
CA GLU A 41 -5.22 10.24 12.66
C GLU A 41 -3.87 10.03 13.35
N GLY A 42 -3.03 11.07 13.30
CA GLY A 42 -1.97 11.31 14.27
C GLY A 42 -0.71 10.42 14.21
N PRO A 43 0.38 10.87 14.86
CA PRO A 43 1.71 10.27 14.73
C PRO A 43 1.93 8.92 15.45
N GLU A 44 0.90 8.33 16.07
CA GLU A 44 1.09 7.17 16.96
C GLU A 44 0.30 5.90 16.57
N ASP A 45 -0.69 5.97 15.68
CA ASP A 45 -1.40 4.77 15.25
C ASP A 45 -0.66 4.08 14.11
N THR A 46 0.26 3.21 14.52
CA THR A 46 0.78 2.18 13.63
C THR A 46 -0.42 1.29 13.31
N GLY A 47 -1.00 1.45 12.11
CA GLY A 47 -2.12 0.64 11.65
C GLY A 47 -1.84 -0.86 11.78
N ASN A 48 -2.88 -1.67 11.68
CA ASN A 48 -2.77 -3.13 11.81
C ASN A 48 -1.62 -3.67 10.93
N ILE A 49 -0.77 -4.50 11.54
CA ILE A 49 0.35 -5.15 10.85
C ILE A 49 -0.10 -6.54 10.40
N TYR A 50 -0.06 -6.78 9.10
CA TYR A 50 -0.42 -8.04 8.48
C TYR A 50 0.85 -8.76 7.98
N PRO A 51 1.23 -9.90 8.56
CA PRO A 51 2.26 -10.78 8.03
C PRO A 51 2.01 -11.18 6.57
N GLU A 52 3.07 -11.42 5.78
CA GLU A 52 2.96 -11.93 4.40
C GLU A 52 2.07 -13.18 4.29
N GLU A 53 2.13 -14.07 5.28
CA GLU A 53 1.33 -15.30 5.32
C GLU A 53 -0.19 -15.05 5.42
N ASP A 54 -0.58 -13.88 5.92
CA ASP A 54 -1.98 -13.47 6.05
C ASP A 54 -2.49 -12.75 4.78
N ILE A 55 -1.67 -12.61 3.75
CA ILE A 55 -2.01 -11.90 2.51
C ILE A 55 -2.24 -12.85 1.34
N VAL A 56 -3.42 -12.77 0.75
CA VAL A 56 -3.84 -13.61 -0.39
C VAL A 56 -3.40 -13.00 -1.72
N SER A 57 -3.41 -11.67 -1.82
CA SER A 57 -3.01 -10.92 -3.02
C SER A 57 -2.63 -9.48 -2.66
N TRP A 58 -1.84 -8.86 -3.53
CA TRP A 58 -1.53 -7.45 -3.45
C TRP A 58 -1.21 -6.87 -4.84
N GLU A 59 -1.32 -5.55 -4.96
CA GLU A 59 -0.95 -4.76 -6.14
C GLU A 59 -0.36 -3.41 -5.72
N TYR A 60 0.48 -2.82 -6.57
CA TYR A 60 1.01 -1.49 -6.33
C TYR A 60 -0.07 -0.42 -6.52
N LEU A 61 -0.17 0.50 -5.58
CA LEU A 61 -0.94 1.72 -5.79
C LEU A 61 -0.03 2.66 -6.58
N GLU A 62 -0.34 2.88 -7.86
CA GLU A 62 0.32 3.93 -8.64
C GLU A 62 0.14 5.26 -7.89
N LYS A 63 1.25 5.84 -7.43
CA LYS A 63 1.25 7.24 -7.02
C LYS A 63 0.81 8.04 -8.24
N ARG A 64 -0.36 8.67 -8.17
CA ARG A 64 -0.71 9.79 -9.05
C ARG A 64 0.22 10.96 -8.69
N ASP A 65 1.49 10.84 -9.05
CA ASP A 65 2.42 11.95 -8.94
C ASP A 65 2.05 12.98 -10.03
N LYS A 66 1.37 14.03 -9.54
CA LYS A 66 1.09 15.36 -10.12
C LYS A 66 -0.26 15.54 -10.84
N PRO A 67 -1.17 16.39 -10.34
CA PRO A 67 -1.76 17.37 -11.25
C PRO A 67 -0.59 18.14 -11.88
N ASN A 68 -0.45 18.00 -13.19
CA ASN A 68 0.55 18.67 -13.98
C ASN A 68 0.34 20.20 -13.83
N SER A 69 1.11 20.85 -12.94
CA SER A 69 1.03 22.30 -12.73
C SER A 69 1.49 23.11 -13.95
N ASP A 70 1.95 22.46 -15.03
CA ASP A 70 2.22 23.08 -16.34
C ASP A 70 1.04 22.99 -17.32
N ILE A 71 -0.13 22.47 -16.92
CA ILE A 71 -1.36 22.64 -17.73
C ILE A 71 -1.98 23.99 -17.35
N MET A 72 -1.34 25.08 -17.78
CA MET A 72 -2.10 26.24 -18.19
C MET A 72 -2.74 25.89 -19.53
N VAL A 73 -4.04 25.64 -19.50
CA VAL A 73 -4.90 25.66 -20.69
C VAL A 73 -4.86 27.09 -21.23
N ILE A 74 -4.25 27.30 -22.39
CA ILE A 74 -4.42 28.54 -23.15
C ILE A 74 -5.86 28.51 -23.67
N LEU A 75 -6.68 29.44 -23.18
CA LEU A 75 -8.00 29.77 -23.74
C LEU A 75 -7.86 30.64 -24.98
#